data_AF-A0A7X9GQK9-F1
#
_entry.id   AF-A0A7X9GQK9-F1
#
_cell.length_a   1.000
_cell.length_b   1.000
_cell.length_c   1.000
_cell.angle_alpha   90.00
_cell.angle_beta   90.00
_cell.angle_gamma   90.00
#
_symmetry.space_group_name_H-M   'P 1'
#
loop_
_entity.id
_entity.type
_entity.pdbx_description
1 polymer ?
#
loop_
_entity_poly.entity_id
_entity_poly.type
_entity_poly.pdbx_seq_one_letter_code
_entity_poly.pdbx_strand_id
1 'polypeptide(L)'
;MSKITAAYKFSRNVENAFVNALKDFNANMMLVEVEMHSTRDSNLFEASLDIVINNDRYTFSTETSLSDLYNKYSAVDGGELPSDDVLIGIIEAVLQDSKVQGELKQIV
;
A
#
# COMPACT_ATOMS: atom_id res chain seq x y z
N MET A 1 -14.75 -16.44 -6.55
CA MET A 1 -14.80 -14.97 -6.69
C MET A 1 -13.83 -14.42 -5.66
N SER A 2 -12.84 -13.64 -6.10
CA SER A 2 -11.87 -12.97 -5.22
C SER A 2 -12.60 -12.15 -4.16
N LYS A 3 -12.05 -12.11 -2.94
CA LYS A 3 -12.50 -11.18 -1.89
C LYS A 3 -11.34 -10.26 -1.57
N ILE A 4 -11.40 -9.03 -2.04
CA ILE A 4 -10.39 -8.00 -1.80
C ILE A 4 -11.02 -6.95 -0.89
N THR A 5 -10.38 -6.63 0.23
CA THR A 5 -10.91 -5.73 1.27
C THR A 5 -9.77 -5.00 1.98
N ALA A 6 -10.07 -4.09 2.90
CA ALA A 6 -9.12 -3.43 3.77
C ALA A 6 -9.50 -3.59 5.25
N ALA A 7 -8.51 -3.51 6.14
CA ALA A 7 -8.74 -3.48 7.58
C ALA A 7 -9.64 -2.30 7.98
N TYR A 8 -10.43 -2.47 9.05
CA TYR A 8 -11.46 -1.52 9.48
C TYR A 8 -10.97 -0.09 9.76
N LYS A 9 -9.66 0.10 9.96
CA LYS A 9 -9.04 1.41 10.16
C LYS A 9 -9.05 2.26 8.87
N PHE A 10 -9.12 1.63 7.70
CA PHE A 10 -9.13 2.31 6.41
C PHE A 10 -10.54 2.73 5.99
N SER A 11 -10.64 3.85 5.29
CA SER A 11 -11.89 4.32 4.72
C SER A 11 -12.33 3.47 3.52
N ARG A 12 -13.60 3.64 3.09
CA ARG A 12 -14.09 3.01 1.85
C ARG A 12 -13.36 3.50 0.60
N ASN A 13 -12.84 4.73 0.58
CA ASN A 13 -12.12 5.24 -0.58
C ASN A 13 -10.78 4.50 -0.74
N VAL A 14 -10.08 4.29 0.37
CA VAL A 14 -8.83 3.53 0.42
C VAL A 14 -9.09 2.07 0.00
N GLU A 15 -10.15 1.43 0.54
CA GLU A 15 -10.53 0.09 0.11
C GLU A 15 -10.83 0.02 -1.39
N ASN A 16 -11.59 0.96 -1.94
CA ASN A 16 -11.92 0.98 -3.37
C ASN A 16 -10.66 1.14 -4.24
N ALA A 17 -9.71 1.99 -3.85
CA ALA A 17 -8.45 2.13 -4.56
C ALA A 17 -7.65 0.83 -4.56
N PHE A 18 -7.56 0.17 -3.40
CA PHE A 18 -6.91 -1.13 -3.24
C PHE A 18 -7.56 -2.22 -4.09
N VAL A 19 -8.90 -2.34 -4.05
CA VAL A 19 -9.67 -3.28 -4.87
C VAL A 19 -9.46 -3.02 -6.36
N ASN A 20 -9.48 -1.76 -6.79
CA ASN A 20 -9.29 -1.41 -8.19
C ASN A 20 -7.86 -1.72 -8.68
N ALA A 21 -6.84 -1.49 -7.85
CA ALA A 21 -5.45 -1.80 -8.16
C ALA A 21 -5.20 -3.31 -8.32
N LEU A 22 -6.01 -4.14 -7.67
CA LEU A 22 -5.86 -5.61 -7.65
C LEU A 22 -6.95 -6.36 -8.41
N LYS A 23 -7.80 -5.66 -9.16
CA LYS A 23 -8.99 -6.23 -9.83
C LYS A 23 -8.69 -7.41 -10.79
N ASP A 24 -7.47 -7.47 -11.31
CA ASP A 24 -7.03 -8.51 -12.26
C ASP A 24 -6.46 -9.75 -11.55
N PHE A 25 -6.33 -9.73 -10.22
CA PHE A 25 -5.84 -10.85 -9.41
C PHE A 25 -6.99 -11.70 -8.86
N ASN A 26 -6.75 -13.02 -8.76
CA ASN A 26 -7.74 -13.98 -8.28
C ASN A 26 -7.34 -14.63 -6.95
N ALA A 27 -7.37 -13.86 -5.86
CA ALA A 27 -7.19 -14.38 -4.50
C ALA A 27 -8.05 -13.65 -3.48
N ASN A 28 -8.09 -14.18 -2.25
CA ASN A 28 -8.60 -13.45 -1.11
C ASN A 28 -7.47 -12.59 -0.54
N MET A 29 -7.66 -11.27 -0.55
CA MET A 29 -6.65 -10.29 -0.16
C MET A 29 -7.24 -9.28 0.83
N MET A 30 -6.46 -8.89 1.82
CA MET A 30 -6.83 -7.83 2.76
C MET A 30 -5.66 -6.88 2.99
N LEU A 31 -5.87 -5.59 2.75
CA LEU A 31 -4.91 -4.55 3.13
C LEU A 31 -4.89 -4.37 4.65
N VAL A 32 -3.72 -4.47 5.26
CA VAL A 32 -3.53 -4.41 6.72
C VAL A 32 -2.82 -3.12 7.14
N GLU A 33 -1.78 -2.74 6.42
CA GLU A 33 -0.86 -1.66 6.79
C GLU A 33 -0.49 -0.87 5.53
N VAL A 34 -0.30 0.44 5.69
CA VAL A 34 0.24 1.33 4.67
C VAL A 34 1.27 2.20 5.37
N GLU A 35 2.53 2.07 4.99
CA GLU A 35 3.63 2.78 5.63
C GLU A 35 4.53 3.49 4.63
N MET A 36 5.21 4.52 5.11
CA MET A 36 6.22 5.22 4.35
C MET A 36 7.34 5.70 5.26
N HIS A 37 8.58 5.48 4.86
CA HIS A 37 9.76 5.79 5.65
C HIS A 37 10.83 6.51 4.81
N SER A 38 11.58 7.42 5.41
CA SER A 38 12.78 7.96 4.79
C SER A 38 13.86 6.88 4.70
N THR A 39 14.51 6.75 3.55
CA THR A 39 15.69 5.88 3.44
C THR A 39 16.95 6.61 3.95
N ARG A 40 18.11 5.97 3.83
CA ARG A 40 19.41 6.61 4.13
C ARG A 40 19.76 7.70 3.12
N ASP A 41 19.22 7.64 1.90
CA ASP A 41 19.29 8.73 0.93
C ASP A 41 18.14 9.70 1.23
N SER A 42 18.48 10.95 1.52
CA SER A 42 17.51 11.97 1.88
C SER A 42 16.48 12.28 0.78
N ASN A 43 16.67 11.77 -0.43
CA ASN A 43 15.81 11.99 -1.58
C ASN A 43 15.00 10.74 -2.01
N LEU A 44 15.21 9.60 -1.34
CA LEU A 44 14.47 8.38 -1.59
C LEU A 44 13.69 7.96 -0.34
N PHE A 45 12.46 7.52 -0.57
CA PHE A 45 11.53 7.09 0.45
C PHE A 45 11.07 5.68 0.13
N GLU A 46 10.95 4.85 1.16
CA GLU A 46 10.38 3.51 1.03
C GLU A 46 8.89 3.60 1.35
N ALA A 47 8.07 3.19 0.39
CA ALA A 47 6.63 3.02 0.57
C ALA A 47 6.35 1.53 0.70
N SER A 48 5.53 1.12 1.66
CA SER A 48 5.22 -0.29 1.89
C SER A 48 3.73 -0.54 2.19
N LEU A 49 3.29 -1.76 1.85
CA LEU A 49 1.97 -2.27 2.11
C LEU A 49 2.08 -3.66 2.75
N ASP A 50 1.30 -3.89 3.80
CA ASP A 50 1.06 -5.24 4.28
C ASP A 50 -0.28 -5.76 3.80
N ILE A 51 -0.23 -6.93 3.16
CA ILE A 51 -1.40 -7.58 2.56
C ILE A 51 -1.47 -9.01 3.09
N VAL A 52 -2.64 -9.42 3.59
CA VAL A 52 -2.92 -10.83 3.84
C VAL A 52 -3.46 -11.46 2.56
N ILE A 53 -2.79 -12.49 2.05
CA ILE A 53 -3.18 -13.27 0.86
C ILE A 53 -3.35 -14.72 1.29
N ASN A 54 -4.54 -15.30 1.07
CA ASN A 54 -4.84 -16.70 1.42
C ASN A 54 -4.48 -17.13 2.86
N ASN A 55 -4.56 -16.19 3.81
CA ASN A 55 -4.22 -16.29 5.25
C ASN A 55 -2.76 -16.04 5.63
N ASP A 56 -1.86 -15.82 4.67
CA ASP A 56 -0.46 -15.46 4.94
C ASP A 56 -0.25 -13.94 4.76
N ARG A 57 0.53 -13.32 5.64
CA ARG A 57 0.85 -11.88 5.59
C ARG A 57 2.13 -11.68 4.76
N TYR A 58 2.05 -10.77 3.79
CA TYR A 58 3.15 -10.35 2.93
C TYR A 58 3.34 -8.84 3.03
N THR A 59 4.59 -8.41 3.01
CA THR A 59 4.97 -6.99 2.93
C THR A 59 5.52 -6.74 1.53
N PHE A 60 4.95 -5.76 0.83
CA PHE A 60 5.45 -5.28 -0.45
C PHE A 60 5.96 -3.87 -0.28
N SER A 61 7.11 -3.57 -0.86
CA SER A 61 7.73 -2.25 -0.74
C SER A 61 8.31 -1.78 -2.07
N THR A 62 8.30 -0.46 -2.29
CA THR A 62 9.00 0.18 -3.40
C THR A 62 9.69 1.45 -2.93
N GLU A 63 10.77 1.81 -3.63
CA GLU A 63 11.42 3.10 -3.46
C GLU A 63 10.76 4.14 -4.36
N THR A 64 10.53 5.33 -3.82
CA THR A 64 9.95 6.45 -4.55
C THR A 64 10.65 7.76 -4.20
N SER A 65 10.70 8.68 -5.15
CA SER A 65 11.21 10.04 -4.99
C SER A 65 10.09 11.07 -4.75
N LEU A 66 8.86 10.61 -4.48
CA LEU A 66 7.70 11.46 -4.19
C LEU A 66 7.80 12.08 -2.79
N SER A 67 8.66 13.09 -2.65
CA SER A 67 8.90 13.79 -1.38
C SER A 67 7.65 14.46 -0.82
N ASP A 68 6.75 14.97 -1.66
CA ASP A 68 5.46 15.53 -1.23
C ASP A 68 4.57 14.46 -0.56
N LEU A 69 4.57 13.24 -1.09
CA LEU A 69 3.81 12.13 -0.52
C LEU A 69 4.36 11.76 0.86
N TYR A 70 5.69 11.67 0.99
CA TYR A 70 6.35 11.42 2.27
C TYR A 70 6.10 12.53 3.30
N ASN A 71 6.22 13.78 2.90
CA ASN A 71 6.01 14.91 3.81
C ASN A 71 4.57 14.95 4.34
N LYS A 72 3.59 14.65 3.49
CA LYS A 72 2.18 14.56 3.91
C LYS A 72 1.91 13.36 4.80
N TYR A 73 2.56 12.22 4.52
CA TYR A 73 2.48 11.03 5.37
C TYR A 73 3.09 11.28 6.76
N SER A 74 4.29 11.85 6.81
CA SER A 74 5.05 12.09 8.06
C SER A 74 4.55 13.27 8.89
N ALA A 75 3.72 14.15 8.33
CA ALA A 75 3.10 15.26 9.05
C ALA A 75 1.98 14.82 10.02
N VAL A 76 1.56 13.56 9.95
CA VAL A 76 0.50 13.01 10.79
C VAL A 76 1.08 12.64 12.15
N ASP A 77 0.55 13.25 13.21
CA ASP A 77 1.08 13.08 14.57
C ASP A 77 0.63 11.73 15.19
N GLY A 78 1.47 11.18 16.06
CA GLY A 78 1.53 9.76 16.47
C GLY A 78 0.24 9.09 16.96
N GLY A 79 -0.65 8.73 16.03
CA GLY A 79 -1.85 7.94 16.28
C GLY A 79 -2.96 8.08 15.24
N GLU A 80 -2.94 9.14 14.43
CA GLU A 80 -3.90 9.32 13.34
C GLU A 80 -3.39 8.64 12.06
N LEU A 81 -4.32 8.18 11.22
CA LEU A 81 -3.98 7.75 9.88
C LEU A 81 -3.79 8.98 8.98
N PRO A 82 -2.86 8.91 8.00
CA PRO A 82 -2.81 9.89 6.93
C PRO A 82 -4.14 10.01 6.18
N SER A 83 -4.32 11.14 5.49
CA SER A 83 -5.52 11.34 4.68
C SER A 83 -5.66 10.24 3.62
N ASP A 84 -6.90 9.97 3.21
CA ASP A 84 -7.21 8.99 2.15
C ASP A 84 -6.34 9.21 0.91
N ASP A 85 -6.17 10.46 0.46
CA ASP A 85 -5.37 10.79 -0.73
C ASP A 85 -3.90 10.36 -0.60
N VAL A 86 -3.32 10.49 0.61
CA VAL A 86 -1.94 10.05 0.88
C VAL A 86 -1.87 8.53 0.88
N LEU A 87 -2.80 7.87 1.57
CA LEU A 87 -2.86 6.40 1.63
C LEU A 87 -3.06 5.80 0.23
N ILE A 88 -3.97 6.36 -0.56
CA ILE A 88 -4.21 5.95 -1.95
C ILE A 88 -2.95 6.16 -2.79
N GLY A 89 -2.28 7.30 -2.65
CA GLY A 89 -1.02 7.56 -3.36
C GLY A 89 0.07 6.53 -3.04
N ILE A 90 0.18 6.10 -1.78
CA ILE A 90 1.14 5.04 -1.38
C ILE A 90 0.74 3.69 -1.96
N ILE A 91 -0.55 3.33 -1.88
CA ILE A 91 -1.09 2.09 -2.45
C ILE A 91 -0.79 2.01 -3.94
N GLU A 92 -1.07 3.09 -4.66
CA GLU A 92 -0.81 3.18 -6.10
C GLU A 92 0.68 3.09 -6.41
N ALA A 93 1.53 3.79 -5.66
CA ALA A 93 2.98 3.73 -5.85
C ALA A 93 3.52 2.30 -5.70
N VAL A 94 3.13 1.60 -4.63
CA VAL A 94 3.60 0.23 -4.37
C VAL A 94 3.01 -0.76 -5.38
N LEU A 95 1.70 -0.72 -5.63
CA LEU A 95 1.05 -1.70 -6.50
C LEU A 95 1.29 -1.44 -7.99
N GLN A 96 1.69 -0.23 -8.42
CA GLN A 96 2.10 -0.01 -9.81
C GLN A 96 3.56 -0.39 -10.08
N ASP A 97 4.35 -0.66 -9.03
CA ASP A 97 5.73 -1.10 -9.19
C ASP A 97 5.81 -2.47 -9.89
N SER A 98 6.66 -2.54 -10.92
CA SER A 98 6.77 -3.74 -11.75
C SER A 98 7.31 -4.97 -11.02
N LYS A 99 8.18 -4.78 -10.01
CA LYS A 99 8.73 -5.88 -9.21
C LYS A 99 7.66 -6.41 -8.25
N VAL A 100 6.96 -5.51 -7.56
CA VAL A 100 5.82 -5.86 -6.69
C VAL A 100 4.74 -6.61 -7.47
N GLN A 101 4.38 -6.13 -8.67
CA GLN A 101 3.45 -6.81 -9.56
C GLN A 101 3.93 -8.21 -9.97
N GLY A 102 5.23 -8.39 -10.20
CA GLY A 102 5.84 -9.67 -10.48
C GLY A 102 5.75 -10.64 -9.31
N GLU A 103 6.04 -10.17 -8.10
CA GLU A 103 5.96 -10.95 -6.86
C GLU A 103 4.51 -11.36 -6.54
N LEU A 104 3.57 -10.42 -6.60
CA LEU A 104 2.14 -10.69 -6.40
C LEU A 104 1.63 -11.79 -7.35
N LYS A 105 2.02 -11.77 -8.62
CA LYS A 105 1.63 -12.80 -9.61
C LYS A 105 2.21 -14.18 -9.33
N GLN A 106 3.29 -14.28 -8.55
CA GLN A 106 3.88 -15.57 -8.17
C GLN A 106 3.21 -16.14 -6.92
N ILE A 107 2.66 -15.28 -6.06
CA ILE A 107 1.99 -15.68 -4.81
C ILE A 107 0.53 -16.09 -5.06
N VAL A 108 -0.16 -15.38 -5.97
CA VAL A 108 -1.58 -15.55 -6.30
C VAL A 108 -1.81 -16.67 -7.31
#